data_AF-X0XTF7-F1
#
_entry.id   AF-X0XTF7-F1
#
_cell.length_a   1.000
_cell.length_b   1.000
_cell.length_c   1.000
_cell.angle_alpha   90.00
_cell.angle_beta   90.00
_cell.angle_gamma   90.00
#
_symmetry.space_group_name_H-M   'P 1'
#
loop_
_entity.id
_entity.type
_entity.pdbx_description
1 polymer ?
#
loop_
_entity_poly.entity_id
_entity_poly.type
_entity_poly.pdbx_seq_one_letter_code
_entity_poly.pdbx_strand_id
1 'polypeptide(L)'
;MTVDPTGKEKAESDYTGIAVADFIVEKRILVRFAQRKLVTDLSLVEWIIEVAFKYYPLMVGIEENKFRSISELMELKMAEMLRCKLIPQEHIEYARTLPYILVELTHKGRPKPTRVGNLTGWIEPKGMGSRMLFAPTTDMDDVIDELLRFPRAK
;
A
#
# COMPACT_ATOMS: atom_id res chain seq x y z
N MET A 1 -2.31 5.46 -0.02
CA MET A 1 -1.65 4.19 0.31
C MET A 1 -2.42 3.05 -0.34
N THR A 2 -1.74 2.03 -0.85
CA THR A 2 -2.33 0.82 -1.42
C THR A 2 -1.75 -0.40 -0.73
N VAL A 3 -2.59 -1.37 -0.44
CA VAL A 3 -2.27 -2.63 0.23
C VAL A 3 -2.69 -3.76 -0.70
N ASP A 4 -1.73 -4.62 -1.03
CA ASP A 4 -1.90 -5.85 -1.79
C ASP A 4 -1.71 -7.04 -0.84
N PRO A 5 -2.78 -7.52 -0.19
CA PRO A 5 -2.72 -8.57 0.82
C PRO A 5 -2.63 -9.95 0.17
N THR A 6 -1.80 -10.82 0.75
CA THR A 6 -1.68 -12.21 0.30
C THR A 6 -3.02 -12.95 0.37
N GLY A 7 -3.35 -13.69 -0.69
CA GLY A 7 -4.62 -14.41 -0.83
C GLY A 7 -4.65 -15.78 -0.15
N LYS A 8 -3.49 -16.37 0.19
CA LYS A 8 -3.40 -17.70 0.83
C LYS A 8 -2.19 -17.78 1.77
N GLU A 9 -2.41 -18.25 2.99
CA GLU A 9 -1.32 -18.75 3.84
C GLU A 9 -0.82 -20.09 3.27
N LYS A 10 0.22 -20.05 2.42
CA LYS A 10 0.93 -21.25 1.96
C LYS A 10 2.39 -21.19 2.40
N ALA A 11 3.01 -22.35 2.61
CA ALA A 11 4.38 -22.49 3.10
C ALA A 11 5.47 -21.86 2.18
N GLU A 12 5.12 -21.50 0.94
CA GLU A 12 5.98 -20.80 -0.03
C GLU A 12 5.46 -19.37 -0.35
N SER A 13 4.75 -18.76 0.62
CA SER A 13 3.78 -17.66 0.51
C SER A 13 4.09 -16.51 -0.46
N ASP A 14 3.03 -16.09 -1.17
CA ASP A 14 2.88 -14.75 -1.74
C ASP A 14 3.04 -13.71 -0.62
N TYR A 15 3.82 -12.67 -0.86
CA TYR A 15 4.07 -11.57 0.08
C TYR A 15 2.89 -10.59 0.10
N THR A 16 2.66 -9.92 1.23
CA THR A 16 1.78 -8.76 1.30
C THR A 16 2.58 -7.50 1.00
N GLY A 17 2.13 -6.68 0.06
CA GLY A 17 2.75 -5.41 -0.33
C GLY A 17 2.00 -4.20 0.24
N ILE A 18 2.74 -3.19 0.69
CA ILE A 18 2.21 -1.85 0.98
C ILE A 18 3.01 -0.82 0.21
N ALA A 19 2.33 0.09 -0.48
CA ALA A 19 2.94 1.25 -1.12
C ALA A 19 2.24 2.56 -0.74
N VAL A 20 3.03 3.61 -0.55
CA VAL A 20 2.54 4.98 -0.34
C VAL A 20 3.06 5.84 -1.47
N ALA A 21 2.15 6.52 -2.14
CA ALA A 21 2.47 7.39 -3.24
C ALA A 21 1.65 8.69 -3.18
N ASP A 22 2.29 9.78 -3.62
CA ASP A 22 1.69 11.11 -3.75
C ASP A 22 1.47 11.43 -5.22
N PHE A 23 0.27 11.90 -5.57
CA PHE A 23 0.02 12.51 -6.87
C PHE A 23 0.49 13.95 -6.82
N ILE A 24 1.60 14.24 -7.52
CA ILE A 24 2.21 15.57 -7.53
C ILE A 24 1.82 16.33 -8.80
N VAL A 25 2.18 17.60 -8.85
CA VAL A 25 1.93 18.50 -9.99
C VAL A 25 2.47 17.89 -11.29
N GLU A 26 1.89 18.27 -12.44
CA GLU A 26 2.27 17.78 -13.77
C GLU A 26 1.94 16.31 -14.06
N LYS A 27 1.00 15.71 -13.32
CA LYS A 27 0.59 14.30 -13.50
C LYS A 27 1.76 13.34 -13.29
N ARG A 28 2.51 13.54 -12.20
CA ARG A 28 3.53 12.58 -11.75
C ARG A 28 3.10 11.94 -10.45
N ILE A 29 3.67 10.77 -10.19
CA ILE A 29 3.45 9.98 -8.98
C ILE A 29 4.79 9.87 -8.28
N LEU A 30 4.87 10.30 -7.02
CA LEU A 30 6.05 10.08 -6.18
C LEU A 30 5.75 8.93 -5.22
N VAL A 31 6.42 7.80 -5.40
CA VAL A 31 6.40 6.68 -4.46
C VAL A 31 7.34 7.02 -3.29
N ARG A 32 6.77 7.16 -2.09
CA ARG A 32 7.50 7.52 -0.87
C ARG A 32 7.90 6.30 -0.04
N PHE A 33 7.18 5.21 -0.24
CA PHE A 33 7.38 3.96 0.48
C PHE A 33 6.81 2.82 -0.35
N ALA A 34 7.51 1.68 -0.36
CA ALA A 34 7.02 0.45 -0.94
C ALA A 34 7.79 -0.73 -0.32
N GLN A 35 7.09 -1.59 0.42
CA GLN A 35 7.70 -2.76 1.05
C GLN A 35 6.78 -3.96 0.92
N ARG A 36 7.38 -5.15 1.03
CA ARG A 36 6.66 -6.42 1.09
C ARG A 36 7.07 -7.21 2.33
N LYS A 37 6.12 -7.85 3.00
CA LYS A 37 6.35 -8.65 4.21
C LYS A 37 5.45 -9.88 4.23
N LEU A 38 5.92 -10.94 4.91
CA LEU A 38 5.07 -12.05 5.32
C LEU A 38 4.42 -11.68 6.65
N VAL A 39 3.10 -11.55 6.65
CA VAL A 39 2.34 -11.08 7.81
C VAL A 39 0.98 -11.78 7.89
N THR A 40 0.49 -11.97 9.11
CA THR A 40 -0.90 -12.35 9.36
C THR A 40 -1.83 -11.15 9.16
N ASP A 41 -3.14 -11.36 9.09
CA ASP A 41 -4.12 -10.26 8.95
C ASP A 41 -4.00 -9.24 10.10
N LEU A 42 -3.76 -9.68 11.33
CA LEU A 42 -3.59 -8.78 12.48
C LEU A 42 -2.28 -7.98 12.38
N SER A 43 -1.17 -8.64 12.06
CA SER A 43 0.12 -7.98 11.88
C SER A 43 0.11 -7.03 10.67
N LEU A 44 -0.69 -7.33 9.65
CA LEU A 44 -0.94 -6.43 8.53
C LEU A 44 -1.63 -5.14 8.99
N VAL A 45 -2.67 -5.22 9.84
CA VAL A 45 -3.33 -4.04 10.39
C VAL A 45 -2.36 -3.18 11.19
N GLU A 46 -1.55 -3.78 12.06
CA GLU A 46 -0.53 -3.06 12.83
C GLU A 46 0.47 -2.36 11.91
N TRP A 47 0.90 -3.04 10.85
CA TRP A 47 1.80 -2.47 9.85
C TRP A 47 1.17 -1.33 9.05
N ILE A 48 -0.11 -1.46 8.67
CA ILE A 48 -0.88 -0.37 8.03
C ILE A 48 -0.91 0.86 8.94
N ILE A 49 -1.17 0.68 10.24
CA ILE A 49 -1.21 1.77 11.23
C ILE A 49 0.15 2.45 11.34
N GLU A 50 1.23 1.68 11.48
CA GLU A 50 2.60 2.20 11.55
C GLU A 50 2.95 3.06 10.33
N VAL A 51 2.71 2.53 9.12
CA VAL A 51 2.98 3.24 7.87
C VAL A 51 2.06 4.46 7.74
N ALA A 52 0.81 4.36 8.15
CA ALA A 52 -0.13 5.48 8.10
C ALA A 52 0.31 6.64 9.01
N PHE A 53 0.81 6.40 10.21
CA PHE A 53 1.34 7.47 11.07
C PHE A 53 2.63 8.10 10.54
N LYS A 54 3.45 7.35 9.79
CA LYS A 54 4.66 7.90 9.16
C LYS A 54 4.35 8.79 7.96
N TYR A 55 3.35 8.43 7.14
CA TYR A 55 3.12 9.07 5.85
C TYR A 55 1.80 9.83 5.71
N TYR A 56 0.88 9.70 6.65
CA TYR A 56 -0.44 10.34 6.68
C TYR A 56 -1.21 10.25 5.35
N PRO A 57 -1.43 9.03 4.81
CA PRO A 57 -2.22 8.89 3.59
C PRO A 57 -3.63 9.45 3.78
N LEU A 58 -4.13 10.13 2.74
CA LEU A 58 -5.52 10.58 2.66
C LEU A 58 -6.51 9.41 2.50
N MET A 59 -6.05 8.31 1.90
CA MET A 59 -6.84 7.11 1.67
C MET A 59 -5.96 5.86 1.68
N VAL A 60 -6.55 4.75 2.10
CA VAL A 60 -5.90 3.44 2.15
C VAL A 60 -6.71 2.46 1.32
N GLY A 61 -6.24 2.16 0.11
CA GLY A 61 -6.85 1.17 -0.75
C GLY A 61 -6.38 -0.23 -0.37
N ILE A 62 -7.31 -1.17 -0.16
CA ILE A 62 -7.01 -2.59 0.12
C ILE A 62 -7.74 -3.44 -0.91
N GLU A 63 -7.09 -4.47 -1.45
CA GLU A 63 -7.74 -5.37 -2.41
C GLU A 63 -8.99 -6.07 -1.83
N GLU A 64 -9.96 -6.29 -2.71
CA GLU A 64 -11.31 -6.83 -2.42
C GLU A 64 -11.32 -8.16 -1.65
N ASN A 65 -10.31 -9.01 -1.87
CA ASN A 65 -10.21 -10.34 -1.24
C ASN A 65 -10.10 -10.30 0.29
N LYS A 66 -9.55 -9.22 0.85
CA LYS A 66 -9.27 -9.06 2.29
C LYS A 66 -9.80 -7.74 2.85
N PHE A 67 -10.38 -6.87 2.03
CA PHE A 67 -10.87 -5.56 2.45
C PHE A 67 -11.77 -5.63 3.69
N ARG A 68 -12.75 -6.53 3.71
CA ARG A 68 -13.70 -6.64 4.84
C ARG A 68 -13.02 -7.07 6.15
N SER A 69 -12.21 -8.14 6.13
CA SER A 69 -11.56 -8.63 7.34
C SER A 69 -10.56 -7.61 7.90
N ILE A 70 -9.81 -6.93 7.02
CA ILE A 70 -8.87 -5.88 7.43
C ILE A 70 -9.60 -4.64 7.97
N SER A 71 -10.75 -4.27 7.40
CA SER A 71 -11.54 -3.14 7.89
C SER A 71 -12.10 -3.41 9.29
N GLU A 72 -12.68 -4.58 9.51
CA GLU A 72 -13.21 -4.99 10.82
C GLU A 72 -12.08 -5.06 11.89
N LEU A 73 -10.93 -5.62 11.53
CA LEU A 73 -9.76 -5.66 12.42
C LEU A 73 -9.17 -4.27 12.70
N MET A 74 -9.17 -3.36 11.71
CA MET A 74 -8.72 -1.98 11.87
C MET A 74 -9.58 -1.24 12.90
N GLU A 75 -10.90 -1.36 12.82
CA GLU A 75 -11.81 -0.75 13.80
C GLU A 75 -11.53 -1.24 15.23
N LEU A 76 -11.39 -2.56 15.39
CA LEU A 76 -11.09 -3.19 16.68
C LEU A 76 -9.74 -2.73 17.23
N LYS A 77 -8.69 -2.81 16.41
CA LYS A 77 -7.32 -2.51 16.82
C LYS A 77 -7.13 -1.03 17.11
N MET A 78 -7.69 -0.14 16.29
CA MET A 78 -7.60 1.30 16.53
C MET A 78 -8.33 1.70 17.81
N ALA A 79 -9.52 1.14 18.06
CA ALA A 79 -10.25 1.36 19.31
C ALA A 79 -9.46 0.86 20.53
N GLU A 80 -8.82 -0.31 20.43
CA GLU A 80 -7.90 -0.83 21.46
C GLU A 80 -6.75 0.14 21.73
N MET A 81 -6.01 0.55 20.69
CA MET A 81 -4.84 1.43 20.83
C MET A 81 -5.20 2.79 21.45
N LEU A 82 -6.35 3.36 21.06
CA LEU A 82 -6.84 4.63 21.63
C LEU A 82 -7.21 4.48 23.11
N ARG A 83 -7.92 3.41 23.50
CA ARG A 83 -8.28 3.16 24.91
C ARG A 83 -7.07 2.92 25.79
N CYS A 84 -6.09 2.17 25.27
CA CYS A 84 -4.86 1.85 25.96
C CYS A 84 -3.82 2.98 25.93
N LYS A 85 -4.14 4.14 25.33
CA LYS A 85 -3.24 5.30 25.19
C LYS A 85 -1.90 4.95 24.54
N LEU A 86 -1.94 4.05 23.54
CA LEU A 86 -0.77 3.63 22.76
C LEU A 86 -0.47 4.58 21.59
N ILE A 87 -1.33 5.58 21.35
CA ILE A 87 -1.18 6.58 20.30
C ILE A 87 -0.69 7.90 20.92
N PRO A 88 0.41 8.49 20.44
CA PRO A 88 0.85 9.81 20.89
C PRO A 88 -0.22 10.87 20.63
N GLN A 89 -0.28 11.88 21.50
CA GLN A 89 -1.37 12.87 21.54
C GLN A 89 -1.55 13.60 20.20
N GLU A 90 -0.45 13.93 19.53
CA GLU A 90 -0.37 14.61 18.23
C GLU A 90 -0.96 13.79 17.07
N HIS A 91 -1.09 12.47 17.22
CA HIS A 91 -1.61 11.59 16.19
C HIS A 91 -3.08 11.19 16.42
N ILE A 92 -3.68 11.53 17.56
CA ILE A 92 -5.02 11.04 17.95
C ILE A 92 -6.10 11.40 16.94
N GLU A 93 -6.10 12.64 16.43
CA GLU A 93 -7.11 13.06 15.45
C GLU A 93 -7.01 12.23 14.17
N TYR A 94 -5.80 12.06 13.65
CA TYR A 94 -5.56 11.22 12.48
C TYR A 94 -5.92 9.75 12.75
N ALA A 95 -5.52 9.22 13.91
CA ALA A 95 -5.79 7.84 14.32
C ALA A 95 -7.29 7.52 14.28
N ARG A 96 -8.14 8.45 14.74
CA ARG A 96 -9.61 8.31 14.71
C ARG A 96 -10.17 8.26 13.30
N THR A 97 -9.49 8.84 12.31
CA THR A 97 -9.94 8.81 10.91
C THR A 97 -9.56 7.52 10.19
N LEU A 98 -8.54 6.81 10.66
CA LEU A 98 -7.91 5.71 9.92
C LEU A 98 -8.90 4.59 9.51
N PRO A 99 -9.83 4.13 10.37
CA PRO A 99 -10.83 3.13 9.96
C PRO A 99 -11.76 3.61 8.84
N TYR A 100 -11.94 4.92 8.70
CA TYR A 100 -12.91 5.52 7.77
C TYR A 100 -12.31 5.98 6.44
N ILE A 101 -10.98 5.96 6.31
CA ILE A 101 -10.28 6.26 5.05
C ILE A 101 -9.88 5.00 4.29
N LEU A 102 -10.33 3.83 4.76
CA LEU A 102 -10.17 2.56 4.05
C LEU A 102 -11.12 2.49 2.86
N VAL A 103 -10.60 2.10 1.70
CA VAL A 103 -11.39 1.93 0.48
C VAL A 103 -11.09 0.60 -0.18
N GLU A 104 -12.12 -0.03 -0.73
CA GLU A 104 -11.98 -1.29 -1.45
C GLU A 104 -11.42 -1.05 -2.85
N LEU A 105 -10.33 -1.75 -3.18
CA LEU A 105 -9.76 -1.78 -4.51
C LEU A 105 -10.33 -2.98 -5.27
N THR A 106 -11.27 -2.68 -6.17
CA THR A 106 -11.89 -3.68 -7.05
C THR A 106 -11.19 -3.70 -8.41
N HIS A 107 -10.94 -4.90 -8.93
CA HIS A 107 -10.30 -5.05 -10.24
C HIS A 107 -11.24 -4.77 -11.42
N LYS A 108 -12.56 -4.67 -11.17
CA LYS A 108 -13.61 -4.38 -12.17
C LYS A 108 -13.48 -5.21 -13.46
N GLY A 109 -13.04 -6.46 -13.35
CA GLY A 109 -12.81 -7.36 -14.49
C GLY A 109 -11.64 -6.99 -15.41
N ARG A 110 -10.78 -6.04 -15.03
CA ARG A 110 -9.62 -5.64 -15.85
C ARG A 110 -8.51 -6.70 -15.78
N PRO A 111 -8.08 -7.26 -16.93
CA PRO A 111 -7.00 -8.25 -16.96
C PRO A 111 -5.71 -7.71 -16.34
N LYS A 112 -4.99 -8.56 -15.61
CA LYS A 112 -3.69 -8.22 -15.01
C LYS A 112 -2.69 -7.65 -16.04
N PRO A 113 -2.55 -8.18 -17.28
CA PRO A 113 -1.65 -7.60 -18.27
C PRO A 113 -1.97 -6.15 -18.63
N THR A 114 -3.25 -5.78 -18.73
CA THR A 114 -3.66 -4.39 -19.00
C THR A 114 -3.30 -3.47 -17.85
N ARG A 115 -3.47 -3.93 -16.60
CA ARG A 115 -3.11 -3.16 -15.40
C ARG A 115 -1.60 -2.94 -15.31
N VAL A 116 -0.81 -3.98 -15.59
CA VAL A 116 0.65 -3.90 -15.66
C VAL A 116 1.10 -2.97 -16.79
N GLY A 117 0.50 -3.07 -17.99
CA GLY A 117 0.80 -2.19 -19.12
C GLY A 117 0.50 -0.71 -18.84
N ASN A 118 -0.53 -0.42 -18.05
CA ASN A 118 -0.78 0.94 -17.59
C ASN A 118 0.31 1.42 -16.63
N LEU A 119 0.75 0.57 -15.69
CA LEU A 119 1.82 0.88 -14.74
C LEU A 119 3.15 1.15 -15.46
N THR A 120 3.54 0.32 -16.43
CA THR A 120 4.77 0.55 -17.22
C THR A 120 4.71 1.85 -18.00
N GLY A 121 3.53 2.26 -18.48
CA GLY A 121 3.33 3.58 -19.10
C GLY A 121 3.57 4.78 -18.17
N TRP A 122 3.53 4.60 -16.85
CA TRP A 122 3.92 5.63 -15.88
C TRP A 122 5.43 5.66 -15.61
N ILE A 123 6.08 4.50 -15.64
CA ILE A 123 7.53 4.37 -15.39
C ILE A 123 8.34 4.81 -16.62
N GLU A 124 7.92 4.41 -17.81
CA GLU A 124 8.58 4.74 -19.07
C GLU A 124 7.57 5.29 -20.08
N PRO A 125 7.08 6.54 -19.90
CA PRO A 125 6.22 7.15 -20.89
C PRO A 125 7.00 7.31 -22.19
N LYS A 126 6.46 6.81 -23.31
CA LYS A 126 7.08 6.94 -24.63
C LYS A 126 7.40 8.42 -24.93
N GLY A 127 8.70 8.77 -24.94
CA GLY A 127 9.20 10.08 -25.37
C GLY A 127 9.13 11.22 -24.34
N MET A 128 8.70 10.98 -23.11
CA MET A 128 8.69 11.97 -22.02
C MET A 128 9.12 11.23 -20.76
N GLY A 129 10.22 11.64 -20.10
CA GLY A 129 10.83 10.91 -18.98
C GLY A 129 9.85 10.46 -17.87
N SER A 130 10.28 9.52 -17.02
CA SER A 130 9.42 8.82 -16.05
C SER A 130 8.43 9.75 -15.31
N ARG A 131 7.15 9.37 -15.33
CA ARG A 131 6.10 10.01 -14.53
C ARG A 131 5.97 9.38 -13.15
N MET A 132 6.68 8.29 -12.88
CA MET A 132 6.78 7.67 -11.57
C MET A 132 8.18 7.87 -10.99
N LEU A 133 8.24 8.61 -9.90
CA LEU A 133 9.46 8.92 -9.17
C LEU A 133 9.49 8.10 -7.89
N PHE A 134 10.68 7.70 -7.45
CA PHE A 134 10.89 7.02 -6.18
C PHE A 134 11.68 7.93 -5.25
N ALA A 135 11.20 8.11 -4.02
CA ALA A 135 11.93 8.85 -3.01
C ALA A 135 13.28 8.14 -2.71
N PRO A 136 14.36 8.89 -2.45
CA PRO A 136 15.68 8.30 -2.19
C PRO A 136 15.75 7.71 -0.79
N THR A 137 15.17 6.52 -0.58
CA THR A 137 15.13 5.83 0.70
C THR A 137 15.42 4.35 0.52
N THR A 138 16.09 3.73 1.49
CA THR A 138 16.37 2.27 1.51
C THR A 138 15.13 1.41 1.73
N ASP A 139 14.01 2.01 2.15
CA ASP A 139 12.76 1.31 2.41
C ASP A 139 12.14 0.70 1.13
N MET A 140 12.73 0.89 -0.06
CA MET A 140 12.14 0.50 -1.36
C MET A 140 13.02 -0.41 -2.22
N ASP A 141 14.19 -0.82 -1.74
CA ASP A 141 15.20 -1.52 -2.56
C ASP A 141 14.64 -2.80 -3.20
N ASP A 142 13.95 -3.65 -2.42
CA ASP A 142 13.35 -4.89 -2.92
C ASP A 142 12.29 -4.67 -4.01
N VAL A 143 11.51 -3.58 -3.89
CA VAL A 143 10.44 -3.24 -4.84
C VAL A 143 11.02 -2.62 -6.11
N ILE A 144 12.04 -1.77 -5.97
CA ILE A 144 12.79 -1.23 -7.11
C ILE A 144 13.46 -2.37 -7.87
N ASP A 145 14.07 -3.33 -7.17
CA ASP A 145 14.64 -4.53 -7.76
C ASP A 145 13.61 -5.37 -8.53
N GLU A 146 12.42 -5.56 -7.96
CA GLU A 146 11.32 -6.26 -8.63
C GLU A 146 10.84 -5.52 -9.89
N LEU A 147 10.70 -4.19 -9.81
CA LEU A 147 10.35 -3.34 -10.94
C LEU A 147 11.39 -3.40 -12.06
N LEU A 148 12.69 -3.38 -11.73
CA LEU A 148 13.78 -3.52 -12.70
C LEU A 148 13.81 -4.89 -13.39
N ARG A 149 13.25 -5.93 -12.75
CA ARG A 149 13.15 -7.28 -13.30
C ARG A 149 11.86 -7.46 -14.15
N PHE A 150 10.84 -6.62 -13.96
CA PHE A 150 9.63 -6.56 -14.76
C PHE A 150 9.87 -5.76 -16.05
N PRO A 151 9.61 -6.26 -17.29
CA PRO A 151 8.78 -7.38 -17.71
C PRO A 151 9.59 -8.45 -18.47
N ARG A 152 10.73 -8.91 -17.93
CA ARG A 152 11.53 -9.98 -18.59
C ARG A 152 11.00 -11.39 -18.35
N ALA A 153 9.97 -11.54 -17.53
CA ALA A 153 9.23 -12.79 -17.40
C ALA A 153 8.35 -12.98 -18.65
N LYS A 154 8.89 -13.74 -19.61
CA LYS A 154 8.16 -14.29 -20.76
C LYS A 154 7.14 -15.33 -20.31
#